data_AF-A0A6A6J3R6-F1
#
_entry.id   AF-A0A6A6J3R6-F1
#
_cell.length_a   1.000
_cell.length_b   1.000
_cell.length_c   1.000
_cell.angle_alpha   90.00
_cell.angle_beta   90.00
_cell.angle_gamma   90.00
#
_symmetry.space_group_name_H-M   'P 1'
#
loop_
_entity.id
_entity.type
_entity.pdbx_description
1 polymer ?
#
loop_
_entity_poly.entity_id
_entity_poly.type
_entity_poly.pdbx_seq_one_letter_code
_entity_poly.pdbx_strand_id
1 'polypeptide(L)'
;MSKIGTVTTKEAVAKIQRAIDNDKLFKNEDLNIITQISISNMTHTSSSDPNSHYSVVGYDGNNQHVTHSHVQQDESKQRRAN
;
A
#
# COMPACT_ATOMS: atom_id res chain seq x y z
N MET A 1 11.97 -12.34 -20.97
CA MET A 1 11.28 -13.13 -19.93
C MET A 1 11.14 -12.26 -18.69
N SER A 2 9.99 -11.62 -18.50
CA SER A 2 9.74 -10.86 -17.28
C SER A 2 9.52 -11.86 -16.15
N LYS A 3 10.51 -12.00 -15.27
CA LYS A 3 10.32 -12.65 -13.96
C LYS A 3 9.35 -11.76 -13.19
N ILE A 4 8.05 -12.03 -13.32
CA ILE A 4 7.07 -11.60 -12.32
C ILE A 4 7.44 -12.43 -11.10
N GLY A 5 8.32 -11.89 -10.26
CA GLY A 5 8.60 -12.48 -8.96
C GLY A 5 7.28 -12.52 -8.22
N THR A 6 6.75 -13.71 -7.97
CA THR A 6 5.51 -13.87 -7.22
C THR A 6 5.73 -13.29 -5.84
N VAL A 7 5.29 -12.06 -5.62
CA VAL A 7 5.26 -11.49 -4.26
C VAL A 7 4.22 -12.29 -3.50
N THR A 8 4.65 -12.93 -2.42
CA THR A 8 3.74 -13.62 -1.53
C THR A 8 2.92 -12.61 -0.72
N THR A 9 1.68 -12.95 -0.34
CA THR A 9 0.85 -12.09 0.52
C THR A 9 1.58 -11.66 1.80
N LYS A 10 2.47 -12.51 2.34
CA LYS A 10 3.28 -12.17 3.53
C LYS A 10 4.29 -11.05 3.26
N GLU A 11 4.97 -11.07 2.11
CA GLU A 11 5.91 -10.01 1.74
C GLU A 11 5.18 -8.69 1.49
N ALA A 12 4.02 -8.73 0.84
CA ALA A 12 3.19 -7.55 0.64
C ALA A 12 2.75 -6.93 1.99
N VAL A 13 2.27 -7.76 2.93
CA VAL A 13 1.89 -7.31 4.28
C VAL A 13 3.08 -6.70 5.01
N ALA A 14 4.27 -7.32 4.96
CA ALA A 14 5.47 -6.79 5.60
C ALA A 14 5.88 -5.41 5.04
N LYS A 15 5.77 -5.22 3.71
CA LYS A 15 6.05 -3.93 3.08
C LYS A 15 5.03 -2.86 3.44
N ILE A 16 3.75 -3.22 3.47
CA ILE A 16 2.67 -2.31 3.91
C ILE A 16 2.91 -1.87 5.35
N GLN A 17 3.21 -2.81 6.25
CA GLN A 17 3.52 -2.50 7.64
C GLN A 17 4.72 -1.55 7.75
N ARG A 18 5.82 -1.84 7.04
CA ARG A 18 6.98 -0.96 7.02
C ARG A 18 6.65 0.44 6.47
N ALA A 19 5.80 0.55 5.46
CA ALA A 19 5.40 1.84 4.92
C ALA A 19 4.53 2.64 5.91
N ILE A 20 3.72 1.97 6.73
CA ILE A 20 2.97 2.60 7.83
C ILE A 20 3.94 3.06 8.92
N ASP A 21 4.82 2.19 9.40
CA ASP A 21 5.77 2.47 10.49
C ASP A 21 6.74 3.62 10.16
N ASN A 22 6.92 3.95 8.88
CA ASN A 22 7.78 5.03 8.40
C ASN A 22 6.99 6.30 7.98
N ASP A 23 5.70 6.40 8.30
CA ASP A 23 4.82 7.51 7.92
C ASP A 23 4.79 7.77 6.40
N LYS A 24 4.88 6.69 5.61
CA LYS A 24 4.92 6.76 4.13
C LYS A 24 3.64 6.33 3.46
N LEU A 25 2.74 5.60 4.15
CA LEU A 25 1.55 5.03 3.52
C LEU A 25 0.27 5.83 3.74
N PHE A 26 0.02 6.23 4.98
CA PHE A 26 -1.17 6.98 5.39
C PHE A 26 -0.76 8.17 6.26
N LYS A 27 -1.62 9.18 6.36
CA LYS A 27 -1.41 10.28 7.30
C LYS A 27 -1.73 9.82 8.72
N ASN A 28 -1.13 10.48 9.71
CA ASN A 28 -1.39 10.19 11.12
C ASN A 28 -2.87 10.37 11.49
N GLU A 29 -3.56 11.34 10.88
CA GLU A 29 -5.00 11.54 11.07
C GLU A 29 -5.84 10.36 10.57
N ASP A 30 -5.48 9.76 9.43
CA ASP A 30 -6.13 8.58 8.90
C ASP A 30 -5.85 7.34 9.77
N LEU A 31 -4.59 7.18 10.23
CA LEU A 31 -4.18 6.05 11.07
C LEU A 31 -4.92 5.99 12.41
N ASN A 32 -5.39 7.13 12.93
CA ASN A 32 -6.21 7.16 14.14
C ASN A 32 -7.64 6.64 13.92
N ILE A 33 -8.07 6.50 12.67
CA ILE A 33 -9.43 6.08 12.28
C ILE A 33 -9.41 4.66 11.69
N ILE A 34 -8.37 4.32 10.93
CA ILE A 34 -8.25 3.03 10.24
C ILE A 34 -8.15 1.89 11.26
N THR A 35 -9.07 0.94 11.16
CA THR A 35 -9.06 -0.31 11.92
C THR A 35 -8.76 -1.53 11.04
N GLN A 36 -8.96 -1.42 9.72
CA GLN A 36 -8.72 -2.50 8.77
C GLN A 36 -8.04 -1.97 7.51
N ILE A 37 -7.12 -2.77 6.98
CA ILE A 37 -6.44 -2.51 5.71
C ILE A 37 -6.75 -3.66 4.75
N SER A 38 -7.09 -3.32 3.50
CA SER A 38 -7.27 -4.28 2.41
C SER A 38 -6.31 -3.98 1.27
N ILE A 39 -5.79 -5.04 0.64
CA ILE A 39 -5.02 -4.93 -0.60
C ILE A 39 -5.98 -5.16 -1.76
N SER A 40 -6.38 -4.09 -2.45
CA SER A 40 -7.35 -4.17 -3.56
C SER A 40 -6.70 -4.63 -4.88
N ASN A 41 -5.39 -4.42 -5.04
CA ASN A 41 -4.64 -4.96 -6.18
C ASN A 41 -3.20 -5.29 -5.77
N MET A 42 -2.78 -6.54 -6.00
CA MET A 42 -1.53 -7.08 -5.46
C MET A 42 -0.29 -6.66 -6.27
N THR A 43 -0.35 -6.56 -7.58
CA THR A 43 0.85 -6.22 -8.37
C THR A 43 0.39 -5.63 -9.67
N HIS A 44 0.60 -4.34 -9.84
CA HIS A 44 0.24 -3.65 -11.06
C HIS A 44 1.14 -2.44 -11.29
N THR A 45 1.07 -1.95 -12.52
CA THR A 45 1.64 -0.68 -12.98
C THR A 45 0.49 0.13 -13.55
N SER A 46 0.63 1.44 -13.62
CA SER A 46 -0.31 2.32 -14.30
C SER A 46 0.41 3.16 -15.36
N SER A 47 -0.34 3.80 -16.25
CA SER A 47 0.25 4.71 -17.25
C SER A 47 0.93 5.92 -16.60
N SER A 48 0.49 6.33 -15.41
CA SER A 48 1.06 7.44 -14.64
C SER A 48 2.17 7.00 -13.67
N ASP A 49 2.19 5.74 -13.26
CA ASP A 49 3.25 5.16 -12.45
C ASP A 49 3.70 3.79 -13.02
N PRO A 50 4.79 3.77 -13.81
CA PRO A 50 5.29 2.55 -14.42
C PRO A 50 5.99 1.63 -13.41
N ASN A 51 6.21 2.07 -12.17
CA ASN A 51 6.78 1.21 -11.14
C ASN A 51 5.73 0.23 -10.62
N SER A 52 6.16 -0.98 -10.29
CA SER A 52 5.25 -1.98 -9.75
C SER A 52 4.86 -1.65 -8.32
N HIS A 53 3.56 -1.66 -8.02
CA HIS A 53 3.02 -1.33 -6.70
C HIS A 53 1.78 -2.15 -6.32
N TYR A 54 1.47 -2.14 -5.02
CA TYR A 54 0.24 -2.63 -4.40
C TYR A 54 -0.74 -1.46 -4.23
N SER A 55 -2.02 -1.71 -4.45
CA SER A 55 -3.10 -0.79 -4.08
C SER A 55 -3.66 -1.18 -2.71
N VAL A 56 -3.71 -0.21 -1.80
CA VAL A 56 -4.05 -0.43 -0.39
C VAL A 56 -5.15 0.53 0.01
N VAL A 57 -6.17 0.00 0.68
CA VAL A 57 -7.34 0.77 1.14
C VAL A 57 -7.47 0.62 2.65
N GLY A 58 -7.61 1.75 3.34
CA GLY A 58 -7.89 1.82 4.77
C GLY A 58 -9.39 1.99 5.05
N TYR A 59 -9.91 1.25 6.02
CA TYR A 59 -11.31 1.28 6.46
C TYR A 59 -11.41 1.55 7.97
N ASP A 60 -12.48 2.21 8.38
CA ASP A 60 -12.82 2.45 9.78
C ASP A 60 -13.51 1.23 10.43
N GLY A 61 -13.84 1.35 11.72
CA GLY A 61 -14.51 0.29 12.49
C GLY A 61 -15.92 -0.08 12.01
N ASN A 62 -16.50 0.70 11.10
CA ASN A 62 -17.80 0.46 10.48
C ASN A 62 -17.66 -0.04 9.03
N ASN A 63 -16.46 -0.46 8.61
CA ASN A 63 -16.12 -0.81 7.22
C ASN A 63 -16.32 0.32 6.20
N GLN A 64 -16.29 1.59 6.64
CA GLN A 64 -16.33 2.73 5.73
C GLN A 64 -14.94 3.05 5.20
N HIS A 65 -14.85 3.39 3.92
CA HIS A 65 -13.60 3.78 3.29
C HIS A 65 -13.06 5.08 3.89
N VAL A 66 -11.86 5.03 4.45
CA VAL A 66 -11.15 6.21 4.97
C VAL A 66 -10.27 6.80 3.88
N THR A 67 -9.36 5.99 3.33
CA THR A 67 -8.34 6.44 2.38
C THR A 67 -7.82 5.32 1.49
N HIS A 68 -7.19 5.69 0.37
CA HIS A 68 -6.57 4.78 -0.60
C HIS A 68 -5.16 5.26 -0.92
N SER A 69 -4.20 4.34 -0.97
CA SER A 69 -2.79 4.64 -1.22
C SER A 69 -2.08 3.51 -1.94
N HIS A 70 -0.83 3.76 -2.35
CA HIS A 70 -0.02 2.80 -3.09
C HIS A 70 1.30 2.51 -2.36
N VAL A 71 1.66 1.23 -2.29
CA VAL A 71 2.95 0.77 -1.78
C VAL A 71 3.79 0.24 -2.93
N GLN A 72 4.95 0.84 -3.16
CA GLN A 72 5.90 0.41 -4.20
C GLN A 72 6.52 -0.94 -3.83
N GLN A 73 6.68 -1.81 -4.82
CA GLN A 73 7.45 -3.04 -4.62
C GLN A 73 8.93 -2.75 -4.41
N ASP A 74 9.45 -1.71 -5.07
CA ASP A 74 10.77 -1.15 -4.80
C ASP A 74 10.64 0.00 -3.77
N GLU A 75 11.07 -0.26 -2.54
CA GLU A 75 10.99 0.69 -1.42
C GLU A 75 11.75 2.00 -1.71
N SER A 76 12.79 1.97 -2.56
CA SER A 76 13.53 3.17 -2.95
C SER A 76 12.70 4.14 -3.81
N LYS A 77 11.61 3.65 -4.40
CA LYS A 77 10.67 4.43 -5.20
C LYS A 77 9.47 4.91 -4.39
N GLN A 78 9.29 4.44 -3.16
CA GLN A 78 8.17 4.85 -2.31
C GLN A 78 8.27 6.33 -1.98
N ARG A 79 7.23 7.08 -2.35
CA ARG A 79 7.04 8.46 -1.93
C ARG A 79 6.15 8.50 -0.69
N ARG A 80 6.27 9.56 0.10
CA ARG A 80 5.36 9.78 1.24
C ARG A 80 3.93 9.97 0.71
N ALA A 81 2.97 9.46 1.47
CA ALA A 81 1.57 9.84 1.31
C ALA A 81 1.42 11.35 1.48
N ASN A 82 0.60 11.95 0.62
CA ASN A 82 0.43 13.39 0.52
C ASN A 82 -0.88 13.84 1.15
#